data_AF-A0A0L6JQW7-F1
#
_entry.id   AF-A0A0L6JQW7-F1
#
_cell.length_a   1.000
_cell.length_b   1.000
_cell.length_c   1.000
_cell.angle_alpha   90.00
_cell.angle_beta   90.00
_cell.angle_gamma   90.00
#
_symmetry.space_group_name_H-M   'P 1'
#
loop_
_entity.id
_entity.type
_entity.pdbx_description
1 polymer ?
#
loop_
_entity_poly.entity_id
_entity_poly.type
_entity_poly.pdbx_seq_one_letter_code
_entity_poly.pdbx_strand_id
1 'polypeptide(L)'
;MNQYYEYVEGLQKLLKERKVCWSSRRSHKTCYMEFGTYLKKQERSLSHETIRHWLMKIVKKDQTRQAFNVYWKYMEQLEEFIATGTVINDHLLLIKPCYDKLPNSWRELLDTYLEIRSQDYTKSSLKNAKTYASDILLIIYEHGASNIQEVSYNDLLFLYADGFHCNKGTRYILLSHARQFFDFCKEKRLCPAAYSMILDEDVFPYVAVIQSFSSKQIERIRYLSQSKPVCSADEMIGYLEAINELYHNNGYSYTSLKNASHTIRTLYVFLSINDLNYNPEIASIWYDVITPVIGNSCLAWRRVLAVLGEYISGEKILFNNKYFPKIDRMSCYPDWCKSAIESYFGWLIRSFHEHSTVRSYKYSVFNLCDYILKKGFNSFDVCQGSCRVKVLHSSKVYHDS
;
A
#
# COMPACT_ATOMS: atom_id res chain seq x y z
N MET A 1 27.99 -30.02 -29.14
CA MET A 1 27.17 -28.79 -29.36
C MET A 1 25.98 -29.05 -30.29
N ASN A 2 26.06 -29.96 -31.29
CA ASN A 2 24.92 -30.37 -32.12
C ASN A 2 23.72 -30.93 -31.32
N GLN A 3 24.01 -31.79 -30.34
CA GLN A 3 22.98 -32.49 -29.56
C GLN A 3 22.02 -31.57 -28.79
N TYR A 4 22.48 -30.40 -28.30
CA TYR A 4 21.58 -29.44 -27.64
C TYR A 4 20.54 -28.87 -28.61
N TYR A 5 20.97 -28.47 -29.81
CA TYR A 5 20.06 -27.91 -30.80
C TYR A 5 19.10 -28.97 -31.35
N GLU A 6 19.53 -30.23 -31.45
CA GLU A 6 18.64 -31.35 -31.77
C GLU A 6 17.52 -31.52 -30.72
N TYR A 7 17.83 -31.44 -29.41
CA TYR A 7 16.81 -31.47 -28.36
C TYR A 7 15.87 -30.25 -28.43
N VAL A 8 16.40 -29.06 -28.69
CA VAL A 8 15.59 -27.84 -28.83
C VAL A 8 14.66 -27.96 -30.03
N GLU A 9 15.12 -28.47 -31.17
CA GLU A 9 14.29 -28.71 -32.36
C GLU A 9 13.20 -29.76 -32.09
N GLY A 10 13.56 -30.86 -31.42
CA GLY A 10 12.63 -31.89 -30.99
C GLY A 10 11.51 -31.33 -30.09
N LEU A 11 11.87 -30.55 -29.09
CA LEU A 11 10.90 -29.90 -28.19
C LEU A 11 10.05 -28.88 -28.96
N GLN A 12 10.63 -28.08 -29.86
CA GLN A 12 9.87 -27.13 -30.69
C GLN A 12 8.84 -27.84 -31.59
N LYS A 13 9.17 -29.02 -32.11
CA LYS A 13 8.24 -29.87 -32.86
C LYS A 13 7.12 -30.37 -31.95
N LEU A 14 7.45 -30.90 -30.77
CA LEU A 14 6.46 -31.34 -29.77
C LEU A 14 5.51 -30.19 -29.38
N LEU A 15 6.03 -28.99 -29.11
CA LEU A 15 5.22 -27.81 -28.78
C LEU A 15 4.25 -27.46 -29.92
N LYS A 16 4.68 -27.61 -31.18
CA LYS A 16 3.83 -27.39 -32.36
C LYS A 16 2.74 -28.47 -32.48
N GLU A 17 3.10 -29.75 -32.29
CA GLU A 17 2.16 -30.89 -32.29
C GLU A 17 1.10 -30.77 -31.19
N ARG A 18 1.51 -30.34 -29.99
CA ARG A 18 0.65 -30.06 -28.82
C ARG A 18 -0.13 -28.75 -28.93
N LYS A 19 -0.08 -28.07 -30.08
CA LYS A 19 -0.81 -26.81 -30.38
C LYS A 19 -0.51 -25.65 -29.41
N VAL A 20 0.70 -25.59 -28.86
CA VAL A 20 1.15 -24.45 -28.04
C VAL A 20 1.15 -23.18 -28.90
N CYS A 21 0.63 -22.07 -28.34
CA CYS A 21 0.41 -20.84 -29.08
C CYS A 21 1.72 -20.26 -29.66
N TRP A 22 1.61 -19.54 -30.78
CA TRP A 22 2.78 -19.06 -31.53
C TRP A 22 3.66 -18.11 -30.71
N SER A 23 3.07 -17.20 -29.93
CA SER A 23 3.81 -16.27 -29.07
C SER A 23 4.62 -17.00 -28.01
N SER A 24 4.04 -18.03 -27.38
CA SER A 24 4.74 -18.88 -26.42
C SER A 24 5.87 -19.66 -27.08
N ARG A 25 5.63 -20.29 -28.25
CA ARG A 25 6.70 -20.99 -29.00
C ARG A 25 7.86 -20.06 -29.38
N ARG A 26 7.55 -18.81 -29.75
CA ARG A 26 8.57 -17.78 -30.00
C ARG A 26 9.37 -17.43 -28.75
N SER A 27 8.70 -17.29 -27.60
CA SER A 27 9.35 -17.04 -26.30
C SER A 27 10.28 -18.18 -25.88
N HIS A 28 9.84 -19.45 -26.02
CA HIS A 28 10.69 -20.62 -25.79
C HIS A 28 11.93 -20.58 -26.70
N LYS A 29 11.75 -20.27 -27.99
CA LYS A 29 12.85 -20.19 -28.95
C LYS A 29 13.87 -19.12 -28.55
N THR A 30 13.42 -17.96 -28.07
CA THR A 30 14.31 -16.92 -27.55
C THR A 30 15.11 -17.40 -26.35
N CYS A 31 14.45 -17.98 -25.33
CA CYS A 31 15.11 -18.54 -24.15
C CYS A 31 16.19 -19.57 -24.52
N TYR A 32 15.85 -20.54 -25.37
CA TYR A 32 16.79 -21.58 -25.79
C TYR A 32 17.94 -21.06 -26.66
N MET A 33 17.71 -20.01 -27.44
CA MET A 33 18.75 -19.38 -28.24
C MET A 33 19.74 -18.60 -27.35
N GLU A 34 19.24 -17.88 -26.35
CA GLU A 34 20.07 -17.19 -25.35
C GLU A 34 20.91 -18.18 -24.55
N PHE A 35 20.31 -19.28 -24.07
CA PHE A 35 21.06 -20.32 -23.36
C PHE A 35 22.08 -21.01 -24.27
N GLY A 36 21.72 -21.31 -25.52
CA GLY A 36 22.66 -21.89 -26.49
C GLY A 36 23.87 -20.98 -26.75
N THR A 37 23.67 -19.66 -26.75
CA THR A 37 24.74 -18.66 -26.86
C THR A 37 25.63 -18.66 -25.61
N TYR A 38 25.03 -18.80 -24.42
CA TYR A 38 25.75 -18.95 -23.17
C TYR A 38 26.61 -20.23 -23.15
N LEU A 39 26.07 -21.38 -23.56
CA LEU A 39 26.81 -22.64 -23.65
C LEU A 39 28.01 -22.53 -24.60
N LYS A 40 27.83 -21.88 -25.76
CA LYS A 40 28.90 -21.58 -26.72
C LYS A 40 30.01 -20.74 -26.10
N LYS A 41 29.64 -19.64 -25.43
CA LYS A 41 30.59 -18.68 -24.88
C LYS A 41 31.41 -19.23 -23.70
N GLN A 42 30.81 -20.13 -22.92
CA GLN A 42 31.46 -20.72 -21.74
C GLN A 42 32.12 -22.08 -22.02
N GLU A 43 32.06 -22.57 -23.25
CA GLU A 43 32.55 -23.90 -23.66
C GLU A 43 32.04 -25.04 -22.77
N ARG A 44 30.80 -24.91 -22.27
CA ARG A 44 30.18 -25.91 -21.38
C ARG A 44 29.28 -26.87 -22.15
N SER A 45 29.25 -28.11 -21.69
CA SER A 45 28.24 -29.08 -22.12
C SER A 45 26.90 -28.81 -21.44
N LEU A 46 25.84 -29.33 -22.05
CA LEU A 46 24.50 -29.31 -21.47
C LEU A 46 24.48 -30.19 -20.22
N SER A 47 24.17 -29.61 -19.08
CA SER A 47 23.93 -30.34 -17.83
C SER A 47 22.98 -29.54 -16.94
N HIS A 48 22.35 -30.24 -16.01
CA HIS A 48 21.45 -29.64 -15.02
C HIS A 48 22.11 -28.53 -14.20
N GLU A 49 23.35 -28.75 -13.78
CA GLU A 49 24.13 -27.74 -13.06
C GLU A 49 24.42 -26.50 -13.92
N THR A 50 24.69 -26.69 -15.21
CA THR A 50 24.96 -25.60 -16.14
C THR A 50 23.71 -24.75 -16.40
N ILE A 51 22.53 -25.39 -16.50
CA ILE A 51 21.23 -24.73 -16.60
C ILE A 51 20.96 -23.89 -15.34
N ARG A 52 21.08 -24.50 -14.16
CA ARG A 52 20.85 -23.80 -12.89
C ARG A 52 21.81 -22.64 -12.67
N HIS A 53 23.08 -22.81 -13.04
CA HIS A 53 24.07 -21.74 -12.97
C HIS A 53 23.65 -20.55 -13.85
N TRP A 54 23.29 -20.80 -15.11
CA TRP A 54 22.86 -19.76 -16.03
C TRP A 54 21.63 -19.00 -15.52
N LEU A 55 20.60 -19.73 -15.08
CA LEU A 55 19.39 -19.13 -14.53
C LEU A 55 19.69 -18.26 -13.31
N MET A 56 20.45 -18.79 -12.34
CA MET A 56 20.68 -18.11 -11.06
C MET A 56 21.69 -16.98 -11.13
N LYS A 57 22.69 -17.05 -12.02
CA LYS A 57 23.79 -16.08 -12.06
C LYS A 57 23.65 -15.05 -13.17
N ILE A 58 22.93 -15.36 -14.25
CA ILE A 58 22.75 -14.46 -15.39
C ILE A 58 21.30 -14.01 -15.47
N VAL A 59 20.36 -14.94 -15.75
CA VAL A 59 18.95 -14.57 -15.99
C VAL A 59 18.33 -13.84 -14.80
N LYS A 60 18.59 -14.32 -13.57
CA LYS A 60 18.07 -13.70 -12.35
C LYS A 60 18.55 -12.25 -12.14
N LYS A 61 19.74 -11.89 -12.65
CA LYS A 61 20.29 -10.54 -12.52
C LYS A 61 19.81 -9.61 -13.63
N ASP A 62 19.70 -10.14 -14.84
CA ASP A 62 19.53 -9.34 -16.05
C ASP A 62 18.06 -9.21 -16.49
N GLN A 63 17.15 -10.03 -15.94
CA GLN A 63 15.74 -10.10 -16.34
C GLN A 63 14.78 -9.82 -15.18
N THR A 64 13.53 -9.48 -15.50
CA THR A 64 12.46 -9.35 -14.51
C THR A 64 12.14 -10.69 -13.84
N ARG A 65 11.59 -10.70 -12.61
CA ARG A 65 11.20 -11.97 -11.94
C ARG A 65 10.24 -12.80 -12.79
N GLN A 66 9.34 -12.15 -13.52
CA GLN A 66 8.40 -12.84 -14.42
C GLN A 66 9.14 -13.54 -15.55
N ALA A 67 10.07 -12.84 -16.22
CA ALA A 67 10.90 -13.44 -17.26
C ALA A 67 11.80 -14.55 -16.70
N PHE A 68 12.38 -14.37 -15.51
CA PHE A 68 13.16 -15.40 -14.82
C PHE A 68 12.32 -16.66 -14.53
N ASN A 69 11.13 -16.53 -13.95
CA ASN A 69 10.25 -17.66 -13.65
C ASN A 69 9.80 -18.39 -14.92
N VAL A 70 9.51 -17.65 -15.98
CA VAL A 70 9.15 -18.21 -17.27
C VAL A 70 10.32 -18.98 -17.88
N TYR A 71 11.53 -18.41 -17.84
CA TYR A 71 12.74 -19.06 -18.36
C TYR A 71 13.08 -20.30 -17.54
N TRP A 72 12.95 -20.24 -16.22
CA TRP A 72 13.12 -21.39 -15.33
C TRP A 72 12.22 -22.56 -15.76
N LYS A 73 10.93 -22.28 -15.98
CA LYS A 73 9.96 -23.30 -16.39
C LYS A 73 10.23 -23.84 -17.79
N TYR A 74 10.66 -23.01 -18.74
CA TYR A 74 11.10 -23.49 -20.05
C TYR A 74 12.29 -24.45 -19.94
N MET A 75 13.25 -24.14 -19.05
CA MET A 75 14.39 -25.02 -18.85
C MET A 75 14.00 -26.34 -18.18
N GLU A 76 13.10 -26.33 -17.18
CA GLU A 76 12.55 -27.57 -16.59
C GLU A 76 11.87 -28.45 -17.64
N GLN A 77 11.09 -27.85 -18.56
CA GLN A 77 10.47 -28.59 -19.67
C GLN A 77 11.51 -29.19 -20.63
N LEU A 78 12.60 -28.47 -20.90
CA LEU A 78 13.68 -28.98 -21.74
C LEU A 78 14.39 -30.17 -21.08
N GLU A 79 14.64 -30.10 -19.77
CA GLU A 79 15.23 -31.21 -19.02
C GLU A 79 14.31 -32.44 -18.99
N GLU A 80 13.02 -32.24 -18.77
CA GLU A 80 12.02 -33.31 -18.83
C GLU A 80 11.96 -33.95 -20.22
N PHE A 81 12.00 -33.14 -21.27
CA PHE A 81 12.02 -33.61 -22.65
C PHE A 81 13.28 -34.42 -22.97
N ILE A 82 14.45 -33.97 -22.51
CA ILE A 82 15.71 -34.70 -22.67
C ILE A 82 15.64 -36.06 -21.96
N ALA A 83 15.06 -36.10 -20.76
CA ALA A 83 14.99 -37.30 -19.95
C ALA A 83 13.95 -38.31 -20.47
N THR A 84 12.82 -37.85 -21.00
CA THR A 84 11.64 -38.70 -21.27
C THR A 84 11.18 -38.73 -22.72
N GLY A 85 11.69 -37.84 -23.57
CA GLY A 85 11.25 -37.66 -24.96
C GLY A 85 9.90 -36.96 -25.11
N THR A 86 9.26 -36.53 -24.01
CA THR A 86 8.00 -35.78 -24.01
C THR A 86 7.97 -34.79 -22.84
N VAL A 87 6.92 -33.98 -22.75
CA VAL A 87 6.63 -33.14 -21.57
C VAL A 87 5.18 -33.39 -21.16
N ILE A 88 4.94 -33.55 -19.86
CA ILE A 88 3.61 -33.70 -19.28
C ILE A 88 2.78 -32.44 -19.61
N ASN A 89 1.53 -32.63 -20.02
CA ASN A 89 0.67 -31.53 -20.45
C ASN A 89 0.57 -30.42 -19.38
N ASP A 90 0.46 -30.76 -18.10
CA ASP A 90 0.39 -29.75 -17.03
C ASP A 90 1.64 -28.89 -16.91
N HIS A 91 2.81 -29.43 -17.23
CA HIS A 91 4.05 -28.66 -17.28
C HIS A 91 4.13 -27.80 -18.54
N LEU A 92 3.47 -28.18 -19.64
CA LEU A 92 3.31 -27.37 -20.86
C LEU A 92 2.32 -26.19 -20.68
N LEU A 93 1.44 -26.26 -19.68
CA LEU A 93 0.39 -25.28 -19.42
C LEU A 93 0.90 -24.02 -18.70
N LEU A 94 2.02 -23.46 -19.15
CA LEU A 94 2.45 -22.07 -18.86
C LEU A 94 1.42 -21.01 -19.34
N ILE A 95 0.26 -21.45 -19.84
CA ILE A 95 -0.74 -20.69 -20.62
C ILE A 95 -2.17 -21.08 -20.23
N LYS A 96 -2.43 -21.66 -19.05
CA LYS A 96 -3.80 -21.60 -18.49
C LYS A 96 -4.01 -20.21 -17.90
N PRO A 97 -5.06 -19.46 -18.32
CA PRO A 97 -5.51 -18.27 -17.59
C PRO A 97 -5.58 -18.58 -16.09
N CYS A 98 -5.25 -17.61 -15.23
CA CYS A 98 -5.29 -17.82 -13.78
C CYS A 98 -6.67 -18.33 -13.31
N TYR A 99 -7.74 -17.91 -13.99
CA TYR A 99 -9.09 -18.44 -13.80
C TYR A 99 -9.16 -19.96 -13.89
N ASP A 100 -8.55 -20.59 -14.90
CA ASP A 100 -8.59 -22.04 -15.12
C ASP A 100 -7.75 -22.83 -14.12
N LYS A 101 -6.94 -22.15 -13.29
CA LYS A 101 -6.15 -22.73 -12.21
C LYS A 101 -6.86 -22.66 -10.86
N LEU A 102 -7.92 -21.86 -10.75
CA LEU A 102 -8.70 -21.74 -9.52
C LEU A 102 -9.55 -22.99 -9.28
N PRO A 103 -9.75 -23.40 -8.01
CA PRO A 103 -10.72 -24.43 -7.68
C PRO A 103 -12.15 -23.97 -8.03
N ASN A 104 -13.08 -24.92 -8.13
CA ASN A 104 -14.46 -24.64 -8.55
C ASN A 104 -15.16 -23.61 -7.66
N SER A 105 -14.95 -23.68 -6.34
CA SER A 105 -15.49 -22.73 -5.36
C SER A 105 -15.19 -21.27 -5.72
N TRP A 106 -13.91 -20.97 -6.02
CA TRP A 106 -13.48 -19.64 -6.40
C TRP A 106 -14.02 -19.22 -7.78
N ARG A 107 -14.08 -20.15 -8.73
CA ARG A 107 -14.60 -19.88 -10.08
C ARG A 107 -16.09 -19.54 -10.08
N GLU A 108 -16.90 -20.34 -9.39
CA GLU A 108 -18.35 -20.13 -9.28
C GLU A 108 -18.67 -18.78 -8.62
N LEU A 109 -17.96 -18.44 -7.54
CA LEU A 109 -18.13 -17.16 -6.87
C LEU A 109 -17.71 -15.98 -7.75
N LEU A 110 -16.60 -16.10 -8.47
CA LEU A 110 -16.13 -15.08 -9.40
C LEU A 110 -17.06 -14.88 -10.59
N ASP A 111 -17.58 -15.95 -11.17
CA ASP A 111 -18.53 -15.85 -12.29
C ASP A 111 -19.85 -15.21 -11.82
N THR A 112 -20.33 -15.55 -10.62
CA THR A 112 -21.52 -14.92 -10.02
C THR A 112 -21.32 -13.40 -9.86
N TYR A 113 -20.17 -12.98 -9.34
CA TYR A 113 -19.81 -11.56 -9.24
C TYR A 113 -19.81 -10.87 -10.62
N LEU A 114 -19.16 -11.47 -11.62
CA LEU A 114 -19.02 -10.91 -12.96
C LEU A 114 -20.35 -10.84 -13.71
N GLU A 115 -21.25 -11.82 -13.50
CA GLU A 115 -22.58 -11.82 -14.09
C GLU A 115 -23.42 -10.66 -13.56
N ILE A 116 -23.44 -10.46 -12.23
CA ILE A 116 -24.18 -9.37 -11.58
C ILE A 116 -23.67 -8.00 -12.06
N ARG A 117 -22.34 -7.85 -12.16
CA ARG A 117 -21.68 -6.60 -12.58
C ARG A 117 -21.55 -6.46 -14.10
N SER A 118 -22.05 -7.40 -14.89
CA SER A 118 -21.85 -7.43 -16.36
C SER A 118 -22.31 -6.16 -17.06
N GLN A 119 -23.38 -5.56 -16.56
CA GLN A 119 -23.98 -4.30 -17.02
C GLN A 119 -23.13 -3.05 -16.72
N ASP A 120 -22.22 -3.12 -15.74
CA ASP A 120 -21.28 -2.04 -15.41
C ASP A 120 -20.03 -2.03 -16.32
N TYR A 121 -19.86 -3.07 -17.14
CA TYR A 121 -18.65 -3.27 -17.94
C TYR A 121 -18.93 -3.35 -19.45
N THR A 122 -17.99 -2.83 -20.23
CA THR A 122 -17.88 -3.24 -21.64
C THR A 122 -17.38 -4.69 -21.70
N LYS A 123 -17.60 -5.38 -22.84
CA LYS A 123 -17.08 -6.75 -23.06
C LYS A 123 -15.58 -6.87 -22.79
N SER A 124 -14.80 -5.85 -23.19
CA SER A 124 -13.35 -5.81 -22.96
C SER A 124 -13.01 -5.62 -21.49
N SER A 125 -13.68 -4.67 -20.82
CA SER A 125 -13.47 -4.40 -19.40
C SER A 125 -13.87 -5.58 -18.52
N LEU A 126 -14.93 -6.30 -18.87
CA LEU A 126 -15.38 -7.50 -18.14
C LEU A 126 -14.35 -8.63 -18.25
N LYS A 127 -13.76 -8.83 -19.44
CA LYS A 127 -12.67 -9.80 -19.63
C LYS A 127 -11.44 -9.44 -18.79
N ASN A 128 -11.10 -8.16 -18.72
CA ASN A 128 -10.01 -7.68 -17.88
C ASN A 128 -10.31 -7.88 -16.39
N ALA A 129 -11.53 -7.56 -15.95
CA ALA A 129 -11.97 -7.79 -14.57
C ALA A 129 -11.85 -9.28 -14.19
N LYS A 130 -12.31 -10.19 -15.06
CA LYS A 130 -12.13 -11.64 -14.87
C LYS A 130 -10.65 -12.02 -14.74
N THR A 131 -9.80 -11.48 -15.60
CA THR A 131 -8.36 -11.77 -15.59
C THR A 131 -7.71 -11.29 -14.29
N TYR A 132 -7.86 -10.01 -13.95
CA TYR A 132 -7.21 -9.40 -12.78
C TYR A 132 -7.74 -9.94 -11.45
N ALA A 133 -9.04 -10.18 -11.33
CA ALA A 133 -9.60 -10.82 -10.14
C ALA A 133 -9.05 -12.24 -10.00
N SER A 134 -8.99 -13.00 -11.10
CA SER A 134 -8.43 -14.37 -11.06
C SER A 134 -6.95 -14.39 -10.65
N ASP A 135 -6.16 -13.41 -11.08
CA ASP A 135 -4.74 -13.30 -10.70
C ASP A 135 -4.58 -13.14 -9.19
N ILE A 136 -5.35 -12.25 -8.56
CA ILE A 136 -5.32 -12.07 -7.09
C ILE A 136 -5.84 -13.29 -6.36
N LEU A 137 -6.98 -13.85 -6.79
CA LEU A 137 -7.56 -15.03 -6.15
C LEU A 137 -6.63 -16.23 -6.21
N LEU A 138 -5.86 -16.37 -7.31
CA LEU A 138 -4.88 -17.45 -7.43
C LEU A 138 -3.75 -17.28 -6.42
N ILE A 139 -3.27 -16.06 -6.20
CA ILE A 139 -2.23 -15.78 -5.19
C ILE A 139 -2.75 -16.10 -3.78
N ILE A 140 -3.99 -15.72 -3.46
CA ILE A 140 -4.63 -16.02 -2.18
C ILE A 140 -4.80 -17.54 -2.00
N TYR A 141 -5.20 -18.24 -3.06
CA TYR A 141 -5.29 -19.70 -3.07
C TYR A 141 -3.93 -20.38 -2.86
N GLU A 142 -2.88 -19.93 -3.56
CA GLU A 142 -1.51 -20.44 -3.43
C GLU A 142 -0.92 -20.17 -2.03
N HIS A 143 -1.41 -19.13 -1.32
CA HIS A 143 -1.04 -18.85 0.06
C HIS A 143 -1.77 -19.76 1.08
N GLY A 144 -2.84 -20.44 0.67
CA GLY A 144 -3.48 -21.51 1.44
C GLY A 144 -5.01 -21.46 1.54
N ALA A 145 -5.67 -20.40 1.04
CA ALA A 145 -7.12 -20.24 1.18
C ALA A 145 -7.89 -20.88 0.02
N SER A 146 -8.51 -22.04 0.24
CA SER A 146 -9.20 -22.83 -0.80
C SER A 146 -10.57 -22.27 -1.20
N ASN A 147 -11.12 -21.37 -0.40
CA ASN A 147 -12.39 -20.67 -0.62
C ASN A 147 -12.42 -19.33 0.15
N ILE A 148 -13.47 -18.53 -0.06
CA ILE A 148 -13.63 -17.20 0.55
C ILE A 148 -13.71 -17.24 2.08
N GLN A 149 -14.26 -18.30 2.67
CA GLN A 149 -14.40 -18.46 4.11
C GLN A 149 -13.07 -18.78 4.81
N GLU A 150 -12.13 -19.40 4.09
CA GLU A 150 -10.78 -19.71 4.58
C GLU A 150 -9.82 -18.52 4.47
N VAL A 151 -10.18 -17.45 3.76
CA VAL A 151 -9.33 -16.26 3.66
C VAL A 151 -9.20 -15.62 5.03
N SER A 152 -7.96 -15.35 5.43
CA SER A 152 -7.56 -14.63 6.62
C SER A 152 -6.97 -13.26 6.28
N TYR A 153 -6.83 -12.40 7.30
CA TYR A 153 -6.11 -11.12 7.13
C TYR A 153 -4.66 -11.31 6.70
N ASN A 154 -3.99 -12.38 7.13
CA ASN A 154 -2.60 -12.63 6.75
C ASN A 154 -2.45 -12.89 5.24
N ASP A 155 -3.43 -13.54 4.62
CA ASP A 155 -3.43 -13.78 3.17
C ASP A 155 -3.50 -12.46 2.39
N LEU A 156 -4.27 -11.49 2.89
CA LEU A 156 -4.41 -10.17 2.28
C LEU A 156 -3.18 -9.28 2.55
N LEU A 157 -2.60 -9.34 3.75
CA LEU A 157 -1.36 -8.61 4.06
C LEU A 157 -0.18 -9.13 3.23
N PHE A 158 -0.15 -10.43 2.91
CA PHE A 158 0.87 -11.03 2.05
C PHE A 158 0.91 -10.42 0.64
N LEU A 159 -0.22 -9.89 0.14
CA LEU A 159 -0.28 -9.19 -1.15
C LEU A 159 0.55 -7.90 -1.20
N TYR A 160 0.94 -7.35 -0.05
CA TYR A 160 1.80 -6.18 0.04
C TYR A 160 3.24 -6.50 0.44
N ALA A 161 3.50 -7.72 0.90
CA ALA A 161 4.84 -8.23 1.17
C ALA A 161 5.58 -8.58 -0.14
N ASP A 162 6.82 -9.05 -0.04
CA ASP A 162 7.69 -9.45 -1.17
C ASP A 162 7.08 -10.54 -2.10
N GLY A 163 5.88 -11.07 -1.81
CA GLY A 163 5.15 -11.95 -2.70
C GLY A 163 4.69 -11.28 -4.01
N PHE A 164 4.39 -9.98 -3.99
CA PHE A 164 3.63 -9.32 -5.06
C PHE A 164 4.50 -8.49 -6.02
N HIS A 165 5.22 -9.17 -6.92
CA HIS A 165 6.17 -8.54 -7.84
C HIS A 165 5.51 -8.01 -9.12
N CYS A 166 4.90 -6.84 -9.02
CA CYS A 166 4.52 -6.04 -10.18
C CYS A 166 4.83 -4.56 -9.95
N ASN A 167 4.78 -3.75 -11.01
CA ASN A 167 4.96 -2.31 -10.87
C ASN A 167 3.76 -1.69 -10.13
N LYS A 168 3.94 -0.48 -9.58
CA LYS A 168 2.90 0.21 -8.78
C LYS A 168 1.57 0.35 -9.51
N GLY A 169 1.57 0.70 -10.80
CA GLY A 169 0.34 0.89 -11.58
C GLY A 169 -0.42 -0.41 -11.80
N THR A 170 0.29 -1.49 -12.12
CA THR A 170 -0.31 -2.83 -12.24
C THR A 170 -0.85 -3.32 -10.90
N ARG A 171 -0.13 -3.09 -9.80
CA ARG A 171 -0.62 -3.43 -8.47
C ARG A 171 -1.91 -2.70 -8.13
N TYR A 172 -1.95 -1.40 -8.36
CA TYR A 172 -3.15 -0.60 -8.14
C TYR A 172 -4.36 -1.17 -8.90
N ILE A 173 -4.18 -1.55 -10.18
CA ILE A 173 -5.26 -2.16 -10.99
C ILE A 173 -5.70 -3.51 -10.39
N LEU A 174 -4.76 -4.40 -10.09
CA LEU A 174 -5.04 -5.73 -9.53
C LEU A 174 -5.79 -5.62 -8.20
N LEU A 175 -5.27 -4.82 -7.26
CA LEU A 175 -5.90 -4.57 -5.97
C LEU A 175 -7.26 -3.90 -6.13
N SER A 176 -7.43 -2.99 -7.09
CA SER A 176 -8.72 -2.35 -7.35
C SER A 176 -9.81 -3.33 -7.80
N HIS A 177 -9.46 -4.33 -8.61
CA HIS A 177 -10.39 -5.40 -8.98
C HIS A 177 -10.68 -6.34 -7.81
N ALA A 178 -9.67 -6.67 -7.01
CA ALA A 178 -9.87 -7.46 -5.80
C ALA A 178 -10.77 -6.74 -4.80
N ARG A 179 -10.59 -5.43 -4.57
CA ARG A 179 -11.48 -4.61 -3.72
C ARG A 179 -12.94 -4.77 -4.11
N GLN A 180 -13.24 -4.56 -5.39
CA GLN A 180 -14.62 -4.67 -5.90
C GLN A 180 -15.20 -6.08 -5.72
N PHE A 181 -14.38 -7.11 -5.90
CA PHE A 181 -14.78 -8.49 -5.66
C PHE A 181 -15.06 -8.76 -4.17
N PHE A 182 -14.20 -8.28 -3.27
CA PHE A 182 -14.39 -8.42 -1.81
C PHE A 182 -15.54 -7.55 -1.29
N ASP A 183 -15.81 -6.38 -1.89
CA ASP A 183 -17.00 -5.59 -1.59
C ASP A 183 -18.28 -6.36 -1.94
N PHE A 184 -18.32 -7.02 -3.09
CA PHE A 184 -19.41 -7.93 -3.44
C PHE A 184 -19.54 -9.08 -2.43
N CYS A 185 -18.42 -9.71 -2.04
CA CYS A 185 -18.44 -10.78 -1.04
C CYS A 185 -18.96 -10.29 0.32
N LYS A 186 -18.59 -9.07 0.73
CA LYS A 186 -19.12 -8.40 1.92
C LYS A 186 -20.64 -8.17 1.80
N GLU A 187 -21.14 -7.67 0.67
CA GLU A 187 -22.60 -7.49 0.45
C GLU A 187 -23.37 -8.80 0.58
N LYS A 188 -22.76 -9.91 0.17
CA LYS A 188 -23.27 -11.28 0.35
C LYS A 188 -22.99 -11.87 1.75
N ARG A 189 -22.37 -11.12 2.65
CA ARG A 189 -21.98 -11.53 4.02
C ARG A 189 -21.04 -12.76 4.03
N LEU A 190 -20.21 -12.90 3.01
CA LEU A 190 -19.25 -14.01 2.88
C LEU A 190 -17.89 -13.70 3.51
N CYS A 191 -17.56 -12.42 3.70
CA CYS A 191 -16.32 -12.00 4.33
C CYS A 191 -16.50 -10.68 5.11
N PRO A 192 -15.58 -10.35 6.04
CA PRO A 192 -15.58 -9.07 6.74
C PRO A 192 -15.46 -7.86 5.80
N ALA A 193 -16.06 -6.74 6.18
CA ALA A 193 -15.97 -5.50 5.40
C ALA A 193 -14.55 -4.93 5.33
N ALA A 194 -13.70 -5.27 6.29
CA ALA A 194 -12.31 -4.85 6.31
C ALA A 194 -11.49 -5.42 5.14
N TYR A 195 -11.90 -6.54 4.53
CA TYR A 195 -11.12 -7.21 3.47
C TYR A 195 -10.94 -6.30 2.25
N SER A 196 -12.01 -5.66 1.77
CA SER A 196 -11.90 -4.70 0.67
C SER A 196 -11.15 -3.43 1.09
N MET A 197 -11.27 -2.98 2.33
CA MET A 197 -10.59 -1.76 2.79
C MET A 197 -9.06 -1.93 2.91
N ILE A 198 -8.57 -3.11 3.29
CA ILE A 198 -7.13 -3.39 3.39
C ILE A 198 -6.45 -3.35 2.03
N LEU A 199 -7.17 -3.74 0.97
CA LEU A 199 -6.68 -3.73 -0.41
C LEU A 199 -6.62 -2.33 -1.01
N ASP A 200 -6.95 -1.28 -0.24
CA ASP A 200 -6.79 0.11 -0.61
C ASP A 200 -5.37 0.59 -0.28
N GLU A 201 -4.58 0.93 -1.31
CA GLU A 201 -3.20 1.40 -1.14
C GLU A 201 -3.10 2.69 -0.31
N ASP A 202 -4.19 3.46 -0.18
CA ASP A 202 -4.22 4.63 0.68
C ASP A 202 -4.44 4.25 2.15
N VAL A 203 -5.13 3.14 2.44
CA VAL A 203 -5.42 2.66 3.81
C VAL A 203 -4.28 1.80 4.33
N PHE A 204 -3.73 0.94 3.48
CA PHE A 204 -2.69 -0.05 3.82
C PHE A 204 -1.50 0.51 4.63
N PRO A 205 -0.93 1.70 4.34
CA PRO A 205 0.22 2.23 5.08
C PRO A 205 -0.01 2.43 6.57
N TYR A 206 -1.27 2.57 6.98
CA TYR A 206 -1.68 2.83 8.35
C TYR A 206 -2.27 1.58 9.02
N VAL A 207 -2.29 0.45 8.30
CA VAL A 207 -2.64 -0.86 8.83
C VAL A 207 -1.53 -1.27 9.79
N ALA A 208 -1.73 -0.95 11.07
CA ALA A 208 -0.83 -1.36 12.12
C ALA A 208 -1.22 -2.75 12.61
N VAL A 209 -0.30 -3.72 12.59
CA VAL A 209 -0.55 -5.01 13.24
C VAL A 209 -0.07 -4.94 14.68
N ILE A 210 -0.79 -5.52 15.62
CA ILE A 210 -0.55 -5.34 17.06
C ILE A 210 0.87 -5.71 17.50
N GLN A 211 1.58 -6.54 16.73
CA GLN A 211 2.99 -6.90 16.97
C GLN A 211 3.97 -5.72 16.80
N SER A 212 3.55 -4.63 16.16
CA SER A 212 4.34 -3.40 16.04
C SER A 212 4.28 -2.49 17.29
N PHE A 213 3.48 -2.86 18.28
CA PHE A 213 3.29 -2.11 19.53
C PHE A 213 4.17 -2.67 20.65
N SER A 214 4.49 -1.84 21.65
CA SER A 214 5.19 -2.32 22.85
C SER A 214 4.31 -3.26 23.68
N SER A 215 4.91 -4.19 24.44
CA SER A 215 4.16 -5.15 25.26
C SER A 215 3.14 -4.47 26.20
N LYS A 216 3.50 -3.32 26.79
CA LYS A 216 2.59 -2.53 27.64
C LYS A 216 1.39 -1.99 26.86
N GLN A 217 1.59 -1.50 25.63
CA GLN A 217 0.50 -1.04 24.78
C GLN A 217 -0.39 -2.20 24.35
N ILE A 218 0.18 -3.35 23.98
CA ILE A 218 -0.57 -4.56 23.62
C ILE A 218 -1.47 -5.02 24.77
N GLU A 219 -0.91 -5.14 25.97
CA GLU A 219 -1.65 -5.53 27.18
C GLU A 219 -2.79 -4.53 27.46
N ARG A 220 -2.50 -3.24 27.39
CA ARG A 220 -3.50 -2.18 27.59
C ARG A 220 -4.62 -2.22 26.56
N ILE A 221 -4.29 -2.35 25.27
CA ILE A 221 -5.28 -2.44 24.18
C ILE A 221 -6.18 -3.65 24.37
N ARG A 222 -5.60 -4.82 24.66
CA ARG A 222 -6.37 -6.05 24.89
C ARG A 222 -7.29 -5.93 26.10
N TYR A 223 -6.80 -5.39 27.20
CA TYR A 223 -7.62 -5.11 28.39
C TYR A 223 -8.79 -4.17 28.05
N LEU A 224 -8.54 -3.07 27.36
CA LEU A 224 -9.57 -2.11 26.99
C LEU A 224 -10.63 -2.73 26.07
N SER A 225 -10.19 -3.51 25.07
CA SER A 225 -11.06 -4.19 24.10
C SER A 225 -11.98 -5.23 24.77
N GLN A 226 -11.47 -5.97 25.75
CA GLN A 226 -12.21 -7.05 26.41
C GLN A 226 -13.01 -6.59 27.63
N SER A 227 -12.42 -5.74 28.48
CA SER A 227 -13.00 -5.35 29.77
C SER A 227 -13.74 -4.02 29.74
N LYS A 228 -13.46 -3.15 28.76
CA LYS A 228 -14.09 -1.83 28.63
C LYS A 228 -14.44 -1.46 27.17
N PRO A 229 -15.07 -2.35 26.39
CA PRO A 229 -15.49 -2.00 25.04
C PRO A 229 -16.57 -0.92 25.09
N VAL A 230 -16.48 0.07 24.20
CA VAL A 230 -17.56 1.04 23.98
C VAL A 230 -18.54 0.48 22.95
N CYS A 231 -18.03 -0.09 21.86
CA CYS A 231 -18.80 -0.83 20.86
C CYS A 231 -17.86 -1.77 20.09
N SER A 232 -18.42 -2.65 19.26
CA SER A 232 -17.65 -3.48 18.32
C SER A 232 -17.06 -2.64 17.17
N ALA A 233 -16.06 -3.19 16.47
CA ALA A 233 -15.50 -2.54 15.29
C ALA A 233 -16.55 -2.30 14.19
N ASP A 234 -17.46 -3.26 13.96
CA ASP A 234 -18.51 -3.16 12.95
C ASP A 234 -19.59 -2.12 13.32
N GLU A 235 -19.93 -1.99 14.59
CA GLU A 235 -20.78 -0.88 15.06
C GLU A 235 -20.08 0.47 14.88
N MET A 236 -18.79 0.55 15.19
CA MET A 236 -18.01 1.78 15.05
C MET A 236 -18.01 2.30 13.61
N ILE A 237 -17.73 1.43 12.63
CA ILE A 237 -17.74 1.83 11.21
C ILE A 237 -19.16 2.19 10.73
N GLY A 238 -20.20 1.65 11.38
CA GLY A 238 -21.60 2.02 11.14
C GLY A 238 -21.91 3.49 11.41
N TYR A 239 -21.15 4.17 12.29
CA TYR A 239 -21.32 5.60 12.57
C TYR A 239 -20.68 6.53 11.51
N LEU A 240 -19.95 5.99 10.54
CA LEU A 240 -19.22 6.79 9.55
C LEU A 240 -20.11 7.81 8.83
N GLU A 241 -21.29 7.40 8.38
CA GLU A 241 -22.17 8.30 7.63
C GLU A 241 -22.70 9.44 8.50
N ALA A 242 -23.09 9.14 9.74
CA ALA A 242 -23.54 10.16 10.69
C ALA A 242 -22.42 11.15 11.03
N ILE A 243 -21.16 10.70 11.13
CA ILE A 243 -20.01 11.60 11.31
C ILE A 243 -19.80 12.47 10.06
N ASN A 244 -19.95 11.93 8.86
CA ASN A 244 -19.83 12.71 7.62
C ASN A 244 -20.92 13.79 7.54
N GLU A 245 -22.18 13.46 7.84
CA GLU A 245 -23.30 14.40 7.92
C GLU A 245 -23.03 15.48 8.98
N LEU A 246 -22.50 15.10 10.13
CA LEU A 246 -22.14 16.03 11.19
C LEU A 246 -21.07 17.03 10.73
N TYR A 247 -20.02 16.57 10.04
CA TYR A 247 -19.01 17.45 9.46
C TYR A 247 -19.62 18.37 8.39
N HIS A 248 -20.47 17.83 7.51
CA HIS A 248 -21.15 18.59 6.47
C HIS A 248 -22.00 19.74 7.06
N ASN A 249 -22.84 19.43 8.04
CA ASN A 249 -23.75 20.38 8.69
C ASN A 249 -23.00 21.46 9.49
N ASN A 250 -21.76 21.19 9.89
CA ASN A 250 -20.89 22.17 10.56
C ASN A 250 -19.97 22.94 9.57
N GLY A 251 -20.26 22.89 8.27
CA GLY A 251 -19.58 23.69 7.25
C GLY A 251 -18.18 23.21 6.88
N TYR A 252 -17.83 21.95 7.18
CA TYR A 252 -16.54 21.41 6.78
C TYR A 252 -16.45 21.19 5.27
N SER A 253 -15.26 21.45 4.73
CA SER A 253 -14.97 21.22 3.32
C SER A 253 -15.06 19.73 2.94
N TYR A 254 -15.34 19.45 1.68
CA TYR A 254 -15.33 18.09 1.13
C TYR A 254 -14.03 17.32 1.43
N THR A 255 -12.88 18.00 1.37
CA THR A 255 -11.58 17.39 1.72
C THR A 255 -11.53 16.94 3.18
N SER A 256 -12.16 17.69 4.09
CA SER A 256 -12.25 17.32 5.50
C SER A 256 -13.14 16.10 5.72
N LEU A 257 -14.26 15.99 5.00
CA LEU A 257 -15.14 14.81 5.03
C LEU A 257 -14.38 13.58 4.52
N LYS A 258 -13.66 13.70 3.39
CA LYS A 258 -12.80 12.63 2.88
C LYS A 258 -11.75 12.19 3.90
N ASN A 259 -11.09 13.16 4.56
CA ASN A 259 -10.13 12.85 5.59
C ASN A 259 -10.77 12.15 6.81
N ALA A 260 -11.98 12.56 7.21
CA ALA A 260 -12.73 11.92 8.28
C ALA A 260 -13.05 10.46 7.93
N SER A 261 -13.61 10.24 6.74
CA SER A 261 -13.91 8.90 6.23
C SER A 261 -12.67 8.02 6.15
N HIS A 262 -11.57 8.56 5.63
CA HIS A 262 -10.31 7.82 5.54
C HIS A 262 -9.75 7.45 6.92
N THR A 263 -9.77 8.39 7.88
CA THR A 263 -9.29 8.14 9.26
C THR A 263 -10.11 7.02 9.93
N ILE A 264 -11.44 7.08 9.85
CA ILE A 264 -12.35 6.11 10.49
C ILE A 264 -12.21 4.73 9.85
N ARG A 265 -12.18 4.65 8.51
CA ARG A 265 -11.95 3.38 7.78
C ARG A 265 -10.64 2.73 8.16
N THR A 266 -9.59 3.53 8.32
CA THR A 266 -8.28 3.04 8.70
C THR A 266 -8.26 2.50 10.13
N LEU A 267 -8.88 3.21 11.08
CA LEU A 267 -9.05 2.70 12.44
C LEU A 267 -9.87 1.41 12.46
N TYR A 268 -10.96 1.34 11.67
CA TYR A 268 -11.77 0.13 11.56
C TYR A 268 -10.94 -1.07 11.10
N VAL A 269 -10.14 -0.90 10.05
CA VAL A 269 -9.24 -1.95 9.57
C VAL A 269 -8.25 -2.39 10.64
N PHE A 270 -7.64 -1.45 11.39
CA PHE A 270 -6.77 -1.76 12.52
C PHE A 270 -7.48 -2.64 13.55
N LEU A 271 -8.69 -2.26 13.97
CA LEU A 271 -9.45 -3.01 14.95
C LEU A 271 -9.81 -4.42 14.44
N SER A 272 -10.29 -4.51 13.20
CA SER A 272 -10.74 -5.78 12.61
C SER A 272 -9.61 -6.78 12.39
N ILE A 273 -8.43 -6.35 11.95
CA ILE A 273 -7.27 -7.26 11.77
C ILE A 273 -6.82 -7.88 13.09
N ASN A 274 -6.92 -7.10 14.17
CA ASN A 274 -6.41 -7.48 15.48
C ASN A 274 -7.51 -8.05 16.41
N ASP A 275 -8.72 -8.26 15.89
CA ASP A 275 -9.90 -8.74 16.62
C ASP A 275 -10.18 -7.92 17.89
N LEU A 276 -10.28 -6.58 17.71
CA LEU A 276 -10.46 -5.63 18.79
C LEU A 276 -11.84 -4.94 18.72
N ASN A 277 -12.45 -4.75 19.89
CA ASN A 277 -13.56 -3.82 20.06
C ASN A 277 -13.04 -2.39 20.16
N TYR A 278 -13.88 -1.42 19.81
CA TYR A 278 -13.55 -0.01 19.88
C TYR A 278 -13.57 0.51 21.32
N ASN A 279 -12.55 1.30 21.63
CA ASN A 279 -12.50 2.20 22.78
C ASN A 279 -11.69 3.45 22.38
N PRO A 280 -12.09 4.67 22.77
CA PRO A 280 -11.36 5.90 22.42
C PRO A 280 -9.87 5.88 22.84
N GLU A 281 -9.55 5.23 23.96
CA GLU A 281 -8.16 5.08 24.41
C GLU A 281 -7.36 4.13 23.51
N ILE A 282 -7.98 3.07 22.95
CA ILE A 282 -7.36 2.22 21.92
C ILE A 282 -7.03 3.06 20.69
N ALA A 283 -7.97 3.90 20.24
CA ALA A 283 -7.75 4.79 19.10
C ALA A 283 -6.61 5.79 19.36
N SER A 284 -6.48 6.30 20.59
CA SER A 284 -5.35 7.15 20.99
C SER A 284 -4.02 6.40 20.94
N ILE A 285 -3.95 5.18 21.48
CA ILE A 285 -2.72 4.38 21.48
C ILE A 285 -2.31 4.03 20.04
N TRP A 286 -3.28 3.64 19.19
CA TRP A 286 -3.06 3.40 17.77
C TRP A 286 -2.55 4.66 17.06
N TYR A 287 -3.19 5.81 17.28
CA TYR A 287 -2.81 7.08 16.69
C TYR A 287 -1.36 7.46 17.00
N ASP A 288 -0.92 7.28 18.25
CA ASP A 288 0.46 7.60 18.65
C ASP A 288 1.49 6.75 17.86
N VAL A 289 1.18 5.48 17.58
CA VAL A 289 2.04 4.58 16.81
C VAL A 289 2.09 4.97 15.33
N ILE A 290 0.96 5.34 14.73
CA ILE A 290 0.90 5.66 13.30
C ILE A 290 1.20 7.13 12.99
N THR A 291 1.33 8.00 14.00
CA THR A 291 1.64 9.44 13.84
C THR A 291 2.82 9.73 12.91
N PRO A 292 3.96 9.00 12.98
CA PRO A 292 5.07 9.20 12.04
C PRO A 292 4.69 8.97 10.57
N VAL A 293 3.70 8.12 10.29
CA VAL A 293 3.21 7.80 8.94
C VAL A 293 2.20 8.83 8.45
N ILE A 294 1.33 9.34 9.33
CA ILE A 294 0.29 10.35 8.97
C ILE A 294 0.92 11.67 8.49
N GLY A 295 2.08 12.05 9.07
CA GLY A 295 2.77 13.29 8.72
C GLY A 295 1.93 14.54 9.00
N ASN A 296 1.79 15.44 8.02
CA ASN A 296 1.17 16.76 8.20
C ASN A 296 -0.34 16.72 8.53
N SER A 297 -1.01 15.59 8.28
CA SER A 297 -2.44 15.41 8.54
C SER A 297 -2.75 14.99 9.98
N CYS A 298 -1.74 14.84 10.84
CA CYS A 298 -1.87 14.29 12.20
C CYS A 298 -2.92 15.03 13.05
N LEU A 299 -2.99 16.36 12.95
CA LEU A 299 -3.97 17.16 13.67
C LEU A 299 -5.40 16.94 13.19
N ALA A 300 -5.58 16.72 11.88
CA ALA A 300 -6.89 16.44 11.29
C ALA A 300 -7.38 15.05 11.72
N TRP A 301 -6.50 14.05 11.71
CA TRP A 301 -6.82 12.69 12.17
C TRP A 301 -7.19 12.68 13.65
N ARG A 302 -6.38 13.33 14.50
CA ARG A 302 -6.67 13.44 15.93
C ARG A 302 -8.03 14.06 16.21
N ARG A 303 -8.40 15.09 15.45
CA ARG A 303 -9.71 15.73 15.56
C ARG A 303 -10.83 14.75 15.20
N VAL A 304 -10.68 13.99 14.12
CA VAL A 304 -11.69 13.00 13.70
C VAL A 304 -11.88 11.94 14.78
N LEU A 305 -10.79 11.42 15.36
CA LEU A 305 -10.85 10.42 16.43
C LEU A 305 -11.53 10.95 17.69
N ALA A 306 -11.28 12.21 18.06
CA ALA A 306 -11.95 12.86 19.18
C ALA A 306 -13.46 13.02 18.91
N VAL A 307 -13.84 13.53 17.75
CA VAL A 307 -15.26 13.68 17.36
C VAL A 307 -15.97 12.33 17.34
N LEU A 308 -15.31 11.27 16.85
CA LEU A 308 -15.85 9.92 16.89
C LEU A 308 -16.08 9.44 18.34
N GLY A 309 -15.10 9.64 19.22
CA GLY A 309 -15.21 9.30 20.64
C GLY A 309 -16.34 10.02 21.36
N GLU A 310 -16.43 11.35 21.15
CA GLU A 310 -17.49 12.19 21.73
C GLU A 310 -18.88 11.78 21.20
N TYR A 311 -18.99 11.54 19.89
CA TYR A 311 -20.25 11.12 19.25
C TYR A 311 -20.76 9.80 19.81
N ILE A 312 -19.90 8.77 19.91
CA ILE A 312 -20.29 7.45 20.40
C ILE A 312 -20.63 7.51 21.90
N SER A 313 -19.94 8.34 22.67
CA SER A 313 -20.18 8.49 24.11
C SER A 313 -21.42 9.33 24.44
N GLY A 314 -22.05 9.95 23.44
CA GLY A 314 -23.16 10.88 23.63
C GLY A 314 -22.73 12.22 24.25
N GLU A 315 -21.43 12.52 24.23
CA GLU A 315 -20.89 13.76 24.76
C GLU A 315 -21.17 14.93 23.80
N LYS A 316 -21.22 16.15 24.34
CA LYS A 316 -21.44 17.34 23.53
C LYS A 316 -20.22 17.61 22.64
N ILE A 317 -20.41 17.50 21.34
CA ILE A 317 -19.35 17.73 20.35
C ILE A 317 -19.09 19.23 20.19
N LEU A 318 -17.85 19.66 20.43
CA LEU A 318 -17.45 21.06 20.37
C LEU A 318 -16.55 21.31 19.15
N PHE A 319 -17.17 21.62 18.00
CA PHE A 319 -16.41 21.88 16.77
C PHE A 319 -15.51 23.12 16.85
N ASN A 320 -15.88 24.10 17.68
CA ASN A 320 -15.13 25.35 17.84
C ASN A 320 -13.96 25.24 18.82
N ASN A 321 -13.87 24.16 19.59
CA ASN A 321 -12.74 23.93 20.47
C ASN A 321 -11.52 23.46 19.65
N LYS A 322 -10.37 24.05 19.96
CA LYS A 322 -9.10 23.40 19.62
C LYS A 322 -8.99 22.20 20.55
N TYR A 323 -9.10 21.00 19.98
CA TYR A 323 -9.12 19.74 20.73
C TYR A 323 -7.88 19.55 21.63
N PHE A 324 -6.78 20.27 21.38
CA PHE A 324 -5.70 20.50 22.34
C PHE A 324 -5.20 21.96 22.28
N PRO A 325 -4.72 22.54 23.40
CA PRO A 325 -4.12 23.86 23.39
C PRO A 325 -2.96 23.89 22.39
N LYS A 326 -2.82 24.99 21.64
CA LYS A 326 -1.53 25.28 21.00
C LYS A 326 -0.52 25.28 22.14
N ILE A 327 0.37 24.30 22.21
CA ILE A 327 1.62 24.51 22.93
C ILE A 327 2.21 25.73 22.25
N ASP A 328 2.26 26.84 22.97
CA ASP A 328 2.88 28.03 22.44
C ASP A 328 4.32 27.66 22.12
N ARG A 329 4.69 27.63 20.84
CA ARG A 329 6.01 27.15 20.41
C ARG A 329 7.12 27.97 21.08
N MET A 330 6.81 29.21 21.44
CA MET A 330 7.69 30.10 22.18
C MET A 330 7.86 29.70 23.65
N SER A 331 6.95 28.92 24.26
CA SER A 331 7.06 28.53 25.68
C SER A 331 8.33 27.74 25.98
N CYS A 332 8.83 26.98 25.01
CA CYS A 332 10.06 26.20 25.10
C CYS A 332 11.32 26.99 24.69
N TYR A 333 11.21 28.24 24.27
CA TYR A 333 12.35 29.05 23.84
C TYR A 333 13.01 29.77 25.02
N PRO A 334 14.33 29.99 24.99
CA PRO A 334 15.00 30.91 25.92
C PRO A 334 14.50 32.34 25.74
N ASP A 335 14.57 33.15 26.79
CA ASP A 335 13.96 34.50 26.81
C ASP A 335 14.58 35.46 25.79
N TRP A 336 15.88 35.33 25.50
CA TRP A 336 16.54 36.12 24.45
C TRP A 336 15.92 35.85 23.06
N CYS A 337 15.52 34.59 22.80
CA CYS A 337 14.93 34.18 21.54
C CYS A 337 13.46 34.65 21.46
N LYS A 338 12.71 34.51 22.56
CA LYS A 338 11.33 35.03 22.66
C LYS A 338 11.27 36.54 22.40
N SER A 339 12.10 37.31 23.11
CA SER A 339 12.11 38.77 23.02
C SER A 339 12.45 39.28 21.61
N ALA A 340 13.40 38.62 20.93
CA ALA A 340 13.75 38.94 19.55
C ALA A 340 12.60 38.66 18.57
N ILE A 341 11.93 37.50 18.73
CA ILE A 341 10.77 37.14 17.91
C ILE A 341 9.61 38.12 18.11
N GLU A 342 9.31 38.47 19.37
CA GLU A 342 8.26 39.45 19.70
C GLU A 342 8.57 40.83 19.11
N SER A 343 9.83 41.27 19.22
CA SER A 343 10.29 42.53 18.64
C SER A 343 10.15 42.53 17.11
N TYR A 344 10.54 41.43 16.46
CA TYR A 344 10.43 41.28 15.00
C TYR A 344 8.98 41.22 14.52
N PHE A 345 8.09 40.49 15.21
CA PHE A 345 6.67 40.47 14.87
C PHE A 345 6.00 41.81 15.16
N GLY A 346 6.35 42.49 16.25
CA GLY A 346 5.89 43.84 16.55
C GLY A 346 6.34 44.85 15.47
N TRP A 347 7.54 44.67 14.90
CA TRP A 347 7.97 45.43 13.72
C TRP A 347 7.16 45.06 12.47
N LEU A 348 7.04 43.76 12.13
CA LEU A 348 6.30 43.30 10.94
C LEU A 348 4.83 43.77 10.91
N ILE A 349 4.16 43.77 12.06
CA ILE A 349 2.78 44.25 12.20
C ILE A 349 2.70 45.76 11.95
N ARG A 350 3.69 46.53 12.42
CA ARG A 350 3.78 47.98 12.16
C ARG A 350 4.17 48.32 10.72
N SER A 351 4.81 47.40 10.00
CA SER A 351 5.25 47.58 8.62
C SER A 351 4.18 47.29 7.55
N PHE A 352 2.89 47.33 7.90
CA PHE A 352 1.75 47.27 6.97
C PHE A 352 1.62 45.98 6.12
N HIS A 353 2.02 44.82 6.64
CA HIS A 353 1.68 43.55 6.00
C HIS A 353 0.25 43.10 6.33
N GLU A 354 -0.49 42.58 5.34
CA GLU A 354 -1.75 41.90 5.59
C GLU A 354 -1.58 40.79 6.65
N HIS A 355 -2.63 40.55 7.42
CA HIS A 355 -2.62 39.60 8.53
C HIS A 355 -2.26 38.16 8.10
N SER A 356 -2.55 37.83 6.82
CA SER A 356 -2.17 36.60 6.11
C SER A 356 -0.65 36.52 5.87
N THR A 357 -0.02 37.61 5.45
CA THR A 357 1.42 37.74 5.20
C THR A 357 2.23 37.63 6.48
N VAL A 358 1.82 38.33 7.56
CA VAL A 358 2.45 38.20 8.89
C VAL A 358 2.39 36.75 9.41
N ARG A 359 1.28 36.05 9.17
CA ARG A 359 1.12 34.64 9.54
C ARG A 359 2.06 33.72 8.77
N SER A 360 2.34 33.99 7.49
CA SER A 360 3.31 33.22 6.70
C SER A 360 4.74 33.41 7.19
N TYR A 361 5.15 34.64 7.50
CA TYR A 361 6.47 34.93 8.08
C TYR A 361 6.67 34.25 9.43
N LYS A 362 5.60 34.13 10.22
CA LYS A 362 5.64 33.52 11.56
C LYS A 362 6.22 32.11 11.58
N TYR A 363 5.84 31.26 10.61
CA TYR A 363 6.34 29.89 10.56
C TYR A 363 7.80 29.81 10.11
N SER A 364 8.23 30.66 9.16
CA SER A 364 9.61 30.72 8.72
C SER A 364 10.56 31.17 9.85
N VAL A 365 10.15 32.17 10.63
CA VAL A 365 10.90 32.63 11.81
C VAL A 365 11.03 31.53 12.84
N PHE A 366 9.94 30.82 13.16
CA PHE A 366 9.99 29.71 14.11
C PHE A 366 10.91 28.57 13.66
N ASN A 367 10.87 28.20 12.38
CA ASN A 367 11.75 27.16 11.84
C ASN A 367 13.23 27.56 11.90
N LEU A 368 13.55 28.85 11.66
CA LEU A 368 14.90 29.38 11.83
C LEU A 368 15.35 29.31 13.30
N CYS A 369 14.48 29.69 14.23
CA CYS A 369 14.79 29.66 15.66
C CYS A 369 15.03 28.23 16.16
N ASP A 370 14.18 27.28 15.74
CA ASP A 370 14.39 25.86 16.06
C ASP A 370 15.71 25.33 15.51
N TYR A 371 16.09 25.74 14.30
CA TYR A 371 17.38 25.39 13.71
C TYR A 371 18.55 25.93 14.53
N ILE A 372 18.49 27.22 14.93
CA ILE A 372 19.52 27.89 15.72
C ILE A 372 19.66 27.22 17.11
N LEU A 373 18.54 26.96 17.78
CA LEU A 373 18.52 26.28 19.09
C LEU A 373 19.05 24.85 18.98
N LYS A 374 18.66 24.11 17.94
CA LYS A 374 19.17 22.75 17.68
C LYS A 374 20.68 22.71 17.39
N LYS A 375 21.24 23.81 16.89
CA LYS A 375 22.69 23.97 16.69
C LYS A 375 23.45 24.40 17.95
N GLY A 376 22.75 24.58 19.06
CA GLY A 376 23.36 24.89 20.36
C GLY A 376 23.73 26.36 20.55
N PHE A 377 23.23 27.26 19.70
CA PHE A 377 23.46 28.69 19.86
C PHE A 377 22.65 29.26 21.03
N ASN A 378 23.26 30.19 21.76
CA ASN A 378 22.70 30.84 22.95
C ASN A 378 22.43 32.35 22.75
N SER A 379 22.71 32.91 21.57
CA SER A 379 22.27 34.25 21.14
C SER A 379 22.28 34.37 19.61
N PHE A 380 21.62 35.41 19.08
CA PHE A 380 21.68 35.73 17.64
C PHE A 380 22.99 36.42 17.24
N ASP A 381 23.75 36.97 18.19
CA ASP A 381 25.01 37.66 17.92
C ASP A 381 26.14 36.68 17.55
N VAL A 382 26.12 35.47 18.13
CA VAL A 382 27.07 34.39 17.79
C VAL A 382 26.87 33.87 16.36
N CYS A 383 25.69 34.07 15.76
CA CYS A 383 25.41 33.66 14.39
C CYS A 383 26.08 34.55 13.32
N GLN A 384 26.58 35.75 13.66
CA GLN A 384 27.15 36.68 12.67
C GLN A 384 28.46 36.20 12.04
N GLY A 385 29.24 35.35 12.73
CA GLY A 385 30.55 34.87 12.24
C GLY A 385 30.53 33.60 11.38
N SER A 386 29.44 32.80 11.43
CA SER A 386 29.43 31.47 10.81
C SER A 386 28.21 31.16 9.94
N CYS A 387 27.20 32.03 9.89
CA CYS A 387 26.01 31.83 9.09
C CYS A 387 25.99 32.73 7.85
N ARG A 388 26.73 32.35 6.78
CA ARG A 388 26.33 32.72 5.41
C ARG A 388 25.07 31.91 5.06
N VAL A 389 23.92 32.37 5.54
CA VAL A 389 22.62 31.84 5.09
C VAL A 389 22.43 32.30 3.65
N LYS A 390 22.57 31.39 2.69
CA LYS A 390 21.99 31.58 1.35
C LYS A 390 20.47 31.60 1.54
N VAL A 391 19.91 32.80 1.70
CA VAL A 391 18.47 33.00 1.63
C VAL A 391 18.07 32.75 0.17
N LEU A 392 17.47 31.60 -0.10
CA LEU A 392 16.74 31.33 -1.34
C LEU A 392 15.51 32.25 -1.34
N HIS A 393 15.65 33.45 -1.90
CA HIS A 393 14.50 34.21 -2.39
C HIS A 393 14.03 33.55 -3.68
N SER A 394 12.94 32.78 -3.60
CA SER A 394 12.11 32.50 -4.77
C SER A 394 11.24 33.72 -5.04
N SER A 395 11.84 34.79 -5.56
CA SER A 395 11.10 35.86 -6.21
C SER A 395 10.74 35.36 -7.61
N LYS A 396 9.44 35.17 -7.86
CA LYS A 396 8.93 34.96 -9.22
C LYS A 396 9.43 36.10 -10.11
N VAL A 397 10.21 35.75 -11.12
CA VAL A 397 10.52 36.62 -12.25
C VAL A 397 9.23 36.80 -13.03
N TYR A 398 8.66 38.00 -13.01
CA TYR A 398 7.86 38.47 -14.13
C TYR A 398 8.86 38.81 -15.24
N HIS A 399 8.83 38.04 -16.32
CA HIS A 399 9.44 38.45 -17.58
C HIS A 399 8.37 39.13 -18.41
N ASP A 400 8.63 40.39 -18.76
CA ASP A 400 8.03 41.06 -19.90
C ASP A 400 8.26 40.25 -21.17
N SER A 401 7.17 39.95 -21.88
CA SER A 401 7.05 39.82 -23.34
C SER A 401 5.57 39.77 -23.70
#